data_AF-A0A6C0EWT4-F1
#
_entry.id   AF-A0A6C0EWT4-F1
#
_cell.length_a   1.000
_cell.length_b   1.000
_cell.length_c   1.000
_cell.angle_alpha   90.00
_cell.angle_beta   90.00
_cell.angle_gamma   90.00
#
_symmetry.space_group_name_H-M   'P 1'
#
loop_
_entity.id
_entity.type
_entity.pdbx_description
1 polymer ?
#
loop_
_entity_poly.entity_id
_entity_poly.type
_entity_poly.pdbx_seq_one_letter_code
_entity_poly.pdbx_strand_id
1 'polypeptide(L)'
;MSYYLTTTPHIAVIMDLHDDSQDEGHTEGQDTGKFRINTKDQFYTSVTVAKKCIELIISHLHNNTSTSPALPLSSYLWIEPSAGNGAFLHNIPDTYDKIGIDIDPRAANILKQDFLTWMPPSSATKPMIVFGNPPFGSQSTLAKAFISHSCKFASIIAFILPKSFVKPSMSCAFDTMFHCVHSSDVEPHAFVINGGATYDVPCVFQIWQKMSTPRIVTQKVTEKGFQYVKNTEAHHLAFRRVGVYAGKCYITNMAGEKIEGVSYNYSPQSHHFLKLDHTIADRIMEISRKINSHIFPSNTVGPRSLSKTEINTVLNSILENL
;
A
#
# COMPACT_ATOMS: atom_id res chain seq x y z
N MET A 1 -54.71 -59.05 -17.43
CA MET A 1 -55.67 -58.67 -18.48
C MET A 1 -56.46 -57.47 -17.94
N SER A 2 -56.53 -56.40 -18.73
CA SER A 2 -57.05 -55.06 -18.40
C SER A 2 -58.52 -55.05 -17.96
N TYR A 3 -58.95 -54.03 -17.19
CA TYR A 3 -59.99 -53.02 -17.51
C TYR A 3 -60.49 -52.27 -16.24
N TYR A 4 -60.10 -50.99 -16.09
CA TYR A 4 -60.93 -49.75 -15.94
C TYR A 4 -62.40 -49.86 -15.44
N LEU A 5 -63.00 -49.03 -14.55
CA LEU A 5 -63.10 -47.55 -14.45
C LEU A 5 -63.82 -47.07 -13.15
N THR A 6 -63.48 -45.83 -12.70
CA THR A 6 -64.32 -44.74 -12.07
C THR A 6 -64.85 -44.91 -10.62
N THR A 7 -64.94 -43.90 -9.73
CA THR A 7 -65.33 -42.46 -9.82
C THR A 7 -64.89 -41.62 -8.58
N THR A 8 -64.31 -40.41 -8.82
CA THR A 8 -64.43 -39.05 -8.15
C THR A 8 -64.35 -38.83 -6.61
N PRO A 9 -64.04 -37.61 -6.07
CA PRO A 9 -64.14 -36.26 -6.69
C PRO A 9 -62.97 -35.25 -6.48
N HIS A 10 -63.02 -34.18 -7.28
CA HIS A 10 -62.25 -32.93 -7.23
C HIS A 10 -62.81 -31.93 -6.20
N ILE A 11 -61.92 -31.17 -5.52
CA ILE A 11 -62.07 -29.72 -5.25
C ILE A 11 -60.67 -29.07 -5.34
N ALA A 12 -60.63 -27.90 -5.97
CA ALA A 12 -59.46 -27.17 -6.49
C ALA A 12 -58.71 -26.32 -5.46
N VAL A 13 -57.41 -26.06 -5.70
CA VAL A 13 -56.75 -24.79 -5.34
C VAL A 13 -55.79 -24.38 -6.46
N ILE A 14 -55.93 -23.11 -6.81
CA ILE A 14 -55.28 -22.25 -7.80
C ILE A 14 -53.75 -22.29 -7.73
N MET A 15 -53.08 -22.39 -8.89
CA MET A 15 -51.72 -21.88 -9.07
C MET A 15 -51.69 -20.97 -10.31
N ASP A 16 -51.48 -19.69 -10.05
CA ASP A 16 -51.24 -18.66 -11.05
C ASP A 16 -49.97 -18.96 -11.85
N LEU A 17 -50.11 -18.87 -13.17
CA LEU A 17 -49.01 -18.67 -14.10
C LEU A 17 -48.54 -17.23 -13.97
N HIS A 18 -47.28 -16.97 -13.63
CA HIS A 18 -46.55 -15.79 -14.11
C HIS A 18 -45.08 -16.19 -14.36
N ASP A 19 -44.76 -16.18 -15.64
CA ASP A 19 -43.43 -16.01 -16.21
C ASP A 19 -43.02 -14.56 -15.96
N ASP A 20 -41.86 -14.33 -15.34
CA ASP A 20 -41.08 -13.12 -15.52
C ASP A 20 -39.66 -13.35 -15.00
N SER A 21 -38.78 -13.60 -15.96
CA SER A 21 -37.34 -13.47 -15.84
C SER A 21 -36.95 -12.02 -15.54
N GLN A 22 -36.41 -11.76 -14.35
CA GLN A 22 -35.49 -10.65 -14.12
C GLN A 22 -34.28 -11.15 -13.33
N ASP A 23 -33.23 -11.47 -14.09
CA ASP A 23 -31.85 -11.61 -13.62
C ASP A 23 -31.34 -10.19 -13.28
N GLU A 24 -31.62 -9.73 -12.06
CA GLU A 24 -30.97 -8.53 -11.54
C GLU A 24 -29.52 -8.88 -11.16
N GLY A 25 -28.62 -8.71 -12.12
CA GLY A 25 -27.19 -8.66 -11.90
C GLY A 25 -26.84 -7.54 -10.92
N HIS A 26 -26.73 -7.87 -9.64
CA HIS A 26 -26.09 -7.02 -8.64
C HIS A 26 -24.60 -6.88 -8.97
N THR A 27 -24.22 -5.82 -9.68
CA THR A 27 -22.84 -5.35 -9.70
C THR A 27 -22.48 -4.86 -8.30
N GLU A 28 -21.74 -5.68 -7.55
CA GLU A 28 -21.12 -5.28 -6.27
C GLU A 28 -20.10 -4.16 -6.52
N GLY A 29 -20.56 -2.90 -6.50
CA GLY A 29 -19.68 -1.75 -6.43
C GLY A 29 -18.88 -1.75 -5.14
N GLN A 30 -17.56 -1.63 -5.23
CA GLN A 30 -16.68 -1.58 -4.07
C GLN A 30 -16.74 -0.20 -3.38
N ASP A 31 -16.90 -0.21 -2.06
CA ASP A 31 -16.90 1.00 -1.23
C ASP A 31 -15.46 1.42 -0.85
N THR A 32 -15.20 2.72 -0.71
CA THR A 32 -13.90 3.27 -0.29
C THR A 32 -14.06 4.23 0.90
N GLY A 33 -13.12 4.17 1.85
CA GLY A 33 -13.09 5.10 3.00
C GLY A 33 -13.20 4.42 4.36
N LYS A 34 -13.50 5.21 5.39
CA LYS A 34 -13.54 4.76 6.80
C LYS A 34 -14.68 3.77 7.09
N PHE A 35 -15.64 3.64 6.18
CA PHE A 35 -16.87 2.87 6.35
C PHE A 35 -17.02 1.70 5.36
N ARG A 36 -15.90 1.18 4.83
CA ARG A 36 -15.93 0.06 3.87
C ARG A 36 -16.73 -1.14 4.40
N ILE A 37 -17.69 -1.58 3.58
CA ILE A 37 -18.48 -2.81 3.79
C ILE A 37 -17.80 -4.01 3.12
N ASN A 38 -17.15 -3.82 1.96
CA ASN A 38 -16.38 -4.88 1.31
C ASN A 38 -15.04 -5.06 2.03
N THR A 39 -14.91 -6.20 2.71
CA THR A 39 -13.76 -6.55 3.57
C THR A 39 -12.70 -7.39 2.86
N LYS A 40 -12.99 -7.86 1.65
CA LYS A 40 -12.05 -8.65 0.85
C LYS A 40 -11.44 -7.72 -0.19
N ASP A 41 -10.21 -7.26 0.03
CA ASP A 41 -9.40 -6.49 -0.93
C ASP A 41 -9.07 -7.38 -2.17
N GLN A 42 -10.08 -7.80 -2.94
CA GLN A 42 -9.93 -8.62 -4.15
C GLN A 42 -9.65 -7.72 -5.35
N PHE A 43 -8.43 -7.20 -5.42
CA PHE A 43 -7.90 -6.53 -6.60
C PHE A 43 -7.01 -7.51 -7.36
N TYR A 44 -7.42 -7.89 -8.56
CA TYR A 44 -6.60 -8.76 -9.40
C TYR A 44 -5.56 -7.92 -10.13
N THR A 45 -4.30 -8.34 -10.07
CA THR A 45 -3.24 -7.69 -10.85
C THR A 45 -3.37 -8.11 -12.30
N SER A 46 -3.28 -7.18 -13.24
CA SER A 46 -3.29 -7.52 -14.66
C SER A 46 -2.10 -8.41 -15.01
N VAL A 47 -2.31 -9.34 -15.94
CA VAL A 47 -1.26 -10.28 -16.39
C VAL A 47 -0.03 -9.52 -16.93
N THR A 48 -0.25 -8.40 -17.62
CA THR A 48 0.81 -7.54 -18.15
C THR A 48 1.68 -6.95 -17.04
N VAL A 49 1.08 -6.43 -15.97
CA VAL A 49 1.83 -5.87 -14.83
C VAL A 49 2.54 -6.99 -14.07
N ALA A 50 1.87 -8.11 -13.83
CA ALA A 50 2.48 -9.27 -13.17
C ALA A 50 3.73 -9.75 -13.93
N LYS A 51 3.65 -9.85 -15.26
CA LYS A 51 4.78 -10.21 -16.12
C LYS A 51 5.94 -9.24 -15.99
N LYS A 52 5.69 -7.92 -16.08
CA LYS A 52 6.73 -6.89 -15.91
C LYS A 52 7.42 -6.99 -14.54
N CYS A 53 6.66 -7.23 -13.47
CA CYS A 53 7.23 -7.44 -12.14
C CYS A 53 8.16 -8.66 -12.09
N ILE A 54 7.78 -9.79 -12.71
CA ILE A 54 8.65 -10.96 -12.80
C ILE A 54 9.92 -10.66 -13.60
N GLU A 55 9.80 -9.99 -14.74
CA GLU A 55 10.95 -9.57 -15.56
C GLU A 55 11.91 -8.67 -14.78
N LEU A 56 11.39 -7.77 -13.94
CA LEU A 56 12.20 -6.94 -13.05
C LEU A 56 12.94 -7.80 -12.01
N ILE A 57 12.28 -8.77 -11.37
CA ILE A 57 12.95 -9.68 -10.41
C ILE A 57 14.10 -10.42 -11.11
N ILE A 58 13.83 -11.04 -12.26
CA ILE A 58 14.82 -11.79 -13.04
C ILE A 58 16.02 -10.89 -13.41
N SER A 59 15.75 -9.70 -13.93
CA SER A 59 16.78 -8.75 -14.36
C SER A 59 17.63 -8.27 -13.19
N HIS A 60 17.02 -7.95 -12.05
CA HIS A 60 17.76 -7.51 -10.86
C HIS A 60 18.64 -8.60 -10.28
N LEU A 61 18.19 -9.86 -10.29
CA LEU A 61 18.97 -10.97 -9.74
C LEU A 61 20.08 -11.44 -10.68
N HIS A 62 19.92 -11.30 -12.00
CA HIS A 62 21.00 -11.55 -12.95
C HIS A 62 22.09 -10.47 -12.93
N ASN A 63 21.71 -9.20 -12.77
CA ASN A 63 22.66 -8.09 -12.86
C ASN A 63 23.37 -7.76 -11.53
N ASN A 64 22.87 -8.23 -10.39
CA ASN A 64 23.51 -8.00 -9.09
C ASN A 64 24.72 -8.94 -8.89
N THR A 65 25.89 -8.49 -9.31
CA THR A 65 27.19 -9.18 -9.10
C THR A 65 27.87 -8.81 -7.77
N SER A 66 27.27 -7.92 -6.97
CA SER A 66 27.96 -7.23 -5.88
C SER A 66 27.97 -7.96 -4.53
N THR A 67 27.23 -9.06 -4.38
CA THR A 67 27.18 -9.83 -3.12
C THR A 67 26.97 -11.32 -3.40
N SER A 68 28.07 -12.09 -3.38
CA SER A 68 28.14 -13.54 -3.67
C SER A 68 27.77 -13.93 -5.12
N PRO A 69 28.28 -15.06 -5.66
CA PRO A 69 27.86 -15.52 -6.98
C PRO A 69 26.34 -15.72 -6.96
N ALA A 70 25.64 -15.00 -7.84
CA ALA A 70 24.19 -15.12 -7.98
C ALA A 70 23.87 -16.60 -8.26
N LEU A 71 23.10 -17.22 -7.37
CA LEU A 71 22.59 -18.57 -7.61
C LEU A 71 21.72 -18.55 -8.88
N PRO A 72 21.75 -19.60 -9.70
CA PRO A 72 20.81 -19.72 -10.81
C PRO A 72 19.37 -19.55 -10.30
N LEU A 73 18.52 -18.81 -11.01
CA LEU A 73 17.13 -18.56 -10.59
C LEU A 73 16.31 -19.84 -10.36
N SER A 74 16.66 -20.94 -11.05
CA SER A 74 16.10 -22.27 -10.87
C SER A 74 16.44 -22.93 -9.53
N SER A 75 17.43 -22.39 -8.79
CA SER A 75 17.82 -22.88 -7.47
C SER A 75 16.95 -22.32 -6.34
N TYR A 76 16.13 -21.30 -6.63
CA TYR A 76 15.21 -20.72 -5.67
C TYR A 76 13.86 -21.45 -5.67
N LEU A 77 13.20 -21.47 -4.51
CA LEU A 77 11.77 -21.73 -4.41
C LEU A 77 11.01 -20.40 -4.52
N TRP A 78 10.14 -20.30 -5.52
CA TRP A 78 9.30 -19.13 -5.78
C TRP A 78 7.95 -19.28 -5.07
N ILE A 79 7.60 -18.34 -4.20
CA ILE A 79 6.39 -18.38 -3.37
C ILE A 79 5.51 -17.15 -3.65
N GLU A 80 4.29 -17.37 -4.13
CA GLU A 80 3.26 -16.33 -4.25
C GLU A 80 2.26 -16.47 -3.08
N PRO A 81 2.24 -15.57 -2.08
CA PRO A 81 1.54 -15.77 -0.80
C PRO A 81 0.04 -15.40 -0.80
N SER A 82 -0.46 -14.83 -1.89
CA SER A 82 -1.86 -14.41 -2.08
C SER A 82 -2.18 -14.51 -3.58
N ALA A 83 -2.05 -15.72 -4.09
CA ALA A 83 -1.91 -15.96 -5.52
C ALA A 83 -3.18 -15.68 -6.33
N GLY A 84 -4.37 -15.64 -5.71
CA GLY A 84 -5.63 -15.38 -6.40
C GLY A 84 -5.86 -16.34 -7.56
N ASN A 85 -5.76 -15.83 -8.80
CA ASN A 85 -5.87 -16.60 -10.05
C ASN A 85 -4.51 -17.02 -10.66
N GLY A 86 -3.40 -16.77 -9.97
CA GLY A 86 -2.05 -17.12 -10.41
C GLY A 86 -1.43 -16.15 -11.42
N ALA A 87 -1.88 -14.89 -11.46
CA ALA A 87 -1.39 -13.90 -12.42
C ALA A 87 0.14 -13.76 -12.41
N PHE A 88 0.79 -13.81 -11.24
CA PHE A 88 2.25 -13.84 -11.17
C PHE A 88 2.80 -15.26 -11.36
N LEU A 89 2.24 -16.27 -10.70
CA LEU A 89 2.70 -17.67 -10.74
C LEU A 89 2.87 -18.21 -12.17
N HIS A 90 1.97 -17.87 -13.08
CA HIS A 90 2.01 -18.32 -14.47
C HIS A 90 3.15 -17.70 -15.29
N ASN A 91 3.75 -16.61 -14.83
CA ASN A 91 4.90 -15.97 -15.48
C ASN A 91 6.24 -16.57 -15.01
N ILE A 92 6.24 -17.44 -14.00
CA ILE A 92 7.44 -18.18 -13.59
C ILE A 92 7.62 -19.40 -14.51
N PRO A 93 8.83 -19.66 -15.06
CA PRO A 93 9.08 -20.85 -15.87
C PRO A 93 8.67 -22.14 -15.16
N ASP A 94 8.02 -23.07 -15.87
CA ASP A 94 7.56 -24.35 -15.29
C ASP A 94 8.69 -25.26 -14.83
N THR A 95 9.91 -25.02 -15.31
CA THR A 95 11.13 -25.71 -14.86
C THR A 95 11.61 -25.27 -13.48
N TYR A 96 11.03 -24.22 -12.90
CA TYR A 96 11.42 -23.71 -11.58
C TYR A 96 10.46 -24.21 -10.50
N ASP A 97 10.98 -24.41 -9.31
CA ASP A 97 10.14 -24.72 -8.15
C ASP A 97 9.31 -23.49 -7.78
N LYS A 98 7.99 -23.61 -7.87
CA LYS A 98 7.04 -22.55 -7.55
C LYS A 98 5.83 -23.07 -6.79
N ILE A 99 5.32 -22.25 -5.88
CA ILE A 99 4.10 -22.51 -5.13
C ILE A 99 3.27 -21.23 -5.04
N GLY A 100 2.00 -21.35 -5.42
CA GLY A 100 0.99 -20.33 -5.12
C GLY A 100 0.22 -20.74 -3.87
N ILE A 101 -0.04 -19.78 -2.98
CA ILE A 101 -0.82 -19.95 -1.76
C ILE A 101 -1.90 -18.89 -1.76
N ASP A 102 -3.13 -19.27 -1.44
CA ASP A 102 -4.22 -18.31 -1.27
C ASP A 102 -5.27 -18.85 -0.28
N ILE A 103 -5.94 -17.96 0.45
CA ILE A 103 -7.02 -18.35 1.37
C ILE A 103 -8.32 -18.74 0.61
N ASP A 104 -8.52 -18.18 -0.58
CA ASP A 104 -9.64 -18.42 -1.49
C ASP A 104 -9.16 -18.47 -2.96
N PRO A 105 -8.41 -19.52 -3.34
CA PRO A 105 -7.79 -19.60 -4.65
C PRO A 105 -8.81 -19.65 -5.78
N ARG A 106 -8.45 -19.07 -6.92
CA ARG A 106 -9.24 -19.06 -8.18
C ARG A 106 -8.63 -19.94 -9.27
N ALA A 107 -7.60 -20.73 -8.95
CA ALA A 107 -7.01 -21.73 -9.85
C ALA A 107 -6.68 -23.01 -9.08
N ALA A 108 -6.80 -24.17 -9.74
CA ALA A 108 -6.68 -25.48 -9.11
C ALA A 108 -5.25 -25.83 -8.65
N ASN A 109 -4.24 -25.18 -9.23
CA ASN A 109 -2.81 -25.37 -8.93
C ASN A 109 -2.31 -24.49 -7.77
N ILE A 110 -3.21 -23.80 -7.06
CA ILE A 110 -2.88 -22.92 -5.93
C ILE A 110 -3.29 -23.62 -4.62
N LEU A 111 -2.37 -23.67 -3.67
CA LEU A 111 -2.61 -24.22 -2.34
C LEU A 111 -3.61 -23.35 -1.58
N LYS A 112 -4.77 -23.94 -1.22
CA LYS A 112 -5.76 -23.29 -0.36
C LYS A 112 -5.30 -23.27 1.10
N GLN A 113 -4.67 -22.19 1.54
CA GLN A 113 -4.18 -22.01 2.91
C GLN A 113 -3.99 -20.54 3.27
N ASP A 114 -4.09 -20.19 4.56
CA ASP A 114 -3.70 -18.87 5.06
C ASP A 114 -2.16 -18.77 5.10
N PHE A 115 -1.59 -17.91 4.24
CA PHE A 115 -0.15 -17.68 4.18
C PHE A 115 0.45 -17.19 5.51
N LEU A 116 -0.26 -16.39 6.30
CA LEU A 116 0.26 -15.88 7.58
C LEU A 116 0.44 -16.97 8.63
N THR A 117 -0.14 -18.16 8.39
CA THR A 117 0.07 -19.37 9.20
C THR A 117 0.93 -20.42 8.50
N TRP A 118 1.10 -20.30 7.18
CA TRP A 118 1.92 -21.22 6.39
C TRP A 118 3.42 -21.00 6.66
N MET A 119 4.17 -22.08 6.71
CA MET A 119 5.63 -22.07 6.76
C MET A 119 6.16 -23.05 5.72
N PRO A 120 7.30 -22.75 5.08
CA PRO A 120 7.98 -23.76 4.27
C PRO A 120 8.34 -24.97 5.14
N PRO A 121 8.41 -26.18 4.55
CA PRO A 121 8.86 -27.37 5.27
C PRO A 121 10.20 -27.12 5.97
N SER A 122 10.39 -27.65 7.18
CA SER A 122 11.66 -27.51 7.92
C SER A 122 12.86 -28.13 7.19
N SER A 123 12.60 -29.08 6.29
CA SER A 123 13.59 -29.69 5.40
C SER A 123 13.92 -28.84 4.16
N ALA A 124 13.26 -27.70 3.94
CA ALA A 124 13.52 -26.85 2.79
C ALA A 124 14.89 -26.18 2.91
N THR A 125 15.79 -26.52 1.98
CA THR A 125 17.16 -25.99 1.95
C THR A 125 17.36 -24.91 0.89
N LYS A 126 16.42 -24.78 -0.05
CA LYS A 126 16.49 -23.79 -1.13
C LYS A 126 16.29 -22.38 -0.58
N PRO A 127 17.05 -21.38 -1.07
CA PRO A 127 16.71 -19.98 -0.82
C PRO A 127 15.35 -19.67 -1.43
N MET A 128 14.60 -18.76 -0.81
CA MET A 128 13.22 -18.50 -1.16
C MET A 128 13.02 -17.06 -1.65
N ILE A 129 12.24 -16.92 -2.72
CA ILE A 129 11.76 -15.64 -3.24
C ILE A 129 10.26 -15.59 -2.96
N VAL A 130 9.84 -14.63 -2.15
CA VAL A 130 8.41 -14.35 -1.94
C VAL A 130 8.02 -13.16 -2.81
N PHE A 131 7.02 -13.31 -3.65
CA PHE A 131 6.67 -12.30 -4.66
C PHE A 131 5.16 -12.16 -4.86
N GLY A 132 4.73 -11.08 -5.51
CA GLY A 132 3.34 -10.88 -5.93
C GLY A 132 2.73 -9.58 -5.42
N ASN A 133 1.40 -9.58 -5.29
CA ASN A 133 0.62 -8.44 -4.79
C ASN A 133 -0.13 -8.85 -3.51
N PRO A 134 0.45 -8.66 -2.31
CA PRO A 134 -0.23 -8.99 -1.06
C PRO A 134 -1.46 -8.11 -0.84
N PRO A 135 -2.49 -8.58 -0.12
CA PRO A 135 -3.60 -7.73 0.27
C PRO A 135 -3.10 -6.54 1.11
N PHE A 136 -3.61 -5.35 0.84
CA PHE A 136 -3.10 -4.13 1.49
C PHE A 136 -3.65 -3.97 2.91
N GLY A 137 -4.95 -4.12 3.10
CA GLY A 137 -5.63 -3.85 4.36
C GLY A 137 -5.63 -2.37 4.75
N SER A 138 -6.42 -2.04 5.78
CA SER A 138 -6.52 -0.68 6.31
C SER A 138 -5.16 -0.15 6.75
N GLN A 139 -4.75 1.00 6.19
CA GLN A 139 -3.44 1.60 6.49
C GLN A 139 -2.25 0.65 6.28
N SER A 140 -2.36 -0.24 5.29
CA SER A 140 -1.33 -1.21 4.92
C SER A 140 -1.03 -2.27 5.99
N THR A 141 -1.96 -2.57 6.89
CA THR A 141 -1.74 -3.55 7.98
C THR A 141 -1.49 -4.96 7.46
N LEU A 142 -2.23 -5.41 6.45
CA LEU A 142 -2.06 -6.75 5.88
C LEU A 142 -0.75 -6.85 5.10
N ALA A 143 -0.43 -5.85 4.25
CA ALA A 143 0.85 -5.81 3.54
C ALA A 143 2.04 -5.91 4.53
N LYS A 144 1.99 -5.20 5.66
CA LYS A 144 3.01 -5.29 6.72
C LYS A 144 3.08 -6.69 7.36
N ALA A 145 1.94 -7.33 7.58
CA ALA A 145 1.89 -8.69 8.13
C ALA A 145 2.52 -9.70 7.16
N PHE A 146 2.21 -9.61 5.87
CA PHE A 146 2.79 -10.45 4.82
C PHE A 146 4.31 -10.24 4.71
N ILE A 147 4.78 -8.99 4.74
CA ILE A 147 6.21 -8.68 4.76
C ILE A 147 6.89 -9.29 5.98
N SER A 148 6.38 -9.02 7.18
CA SER A 148 6.97 -9.50 8.44
C SER A 148 7.02 -11.03 8.49
N HIS A 149 5.95 -11.69 8.04
CA HIS A 149 5.92 -13.14 7.94
C HIS A 149 6.94 -13.68 6.93
N SER A 150 7.03 -13.06 5.74
CA SER A 150 8.01 -13.43 4.72
C SER A 150 9.45 -13.28 5.20
N CYS A 151 9.75 -12.25 6.01
CA CYS A 151 11.10 -12.02 6.55
C CYS A 151 11.64 -13.20 7.40
N LYS A 152 10.76 -14.08 7.91
CA LYS A 152 11.14 -15.24 8.71
C LYS A 152 11.93 -16.29 7.92
N PHE A 153 11.67 -16.42 6.62
CA PHE A 153 12.26 -17.49 5.80
C PHE A 153 12.76 -17.03 4.41
N ALA A 154 12.27 -15.90 3.91
CA ALA A 154 12.65 -15.42 2.59
C ALA A 154 14.12 -14.96 2.54
N SER A 155 14.74 -15.16 1.38
CA SER A 155 15.99 -14.48 1.02
C SER A 155 15.71 -13.20 0.24
N ILE A 156 14.62 -13.18 -0.53
CA ILE A 156 14.17 -12.05 -1.35
C ILE A 156 12.66 -11.87 -1.17
N ILE A 157 12.21 -10.63 -1.05
CA ILE A 157 10.79 -10.25 -1.03
C ILE A 157 10.56 -9.23 -2.15
N ALA A 158 9.64 -9.51 -3.07
CA ALA A 158 9.36 -8.67 -4.23
C ALA A 158 7.86 -8.40 -4.36
N PHE A 159 7.38 -7.27 -3.82
CA PHE A 159 5.96 -6.97 -3.71
C PHE A 159 5.53 -5.71 -4.44
N ILE A 160 4.30 -5.75 -4.97
CA ILE A 160 3.50 -4.56 -5.20
C ILE A 160 2.97 -4.07 -3.84
N LEU A 161 3.21 -2.80 -3.53
CA LEU A 161 2.85 -2.19 -2.27
C LEU A 161 2.20 -0.81 -2.51
N PRO A 162 1.37 -0.31 -1.58
CA PRO A 162 0.89 1.07 -1.62
C PRO A 162 2.03 2.09 -1.79
N LYS A 163 1.84 3.17 -2.57
CA LYS A 163 2.85 4.23 -2.80
C LYS A 163 3.44 4.83 -1.51
N SER A 164 2.73 4.73 -0.38
CA SER A 164 3.25 5.12 0.93
C SER A 164 4.53 4.37 1.34
N PHE A 165 4.78 3.16 0.82
CA PHE A 165 6.01 2.38 1.08
C PHE A 165 7.30 3.02 0.56
N VAL A 166 7.22 4.07 -0.26
CA VAL A 166 8.36 4.93 -0.61
C VAL A 166 8.89 5.70 0.61
N LYS A 167 8.02 5.97 1.60
CA LYS A 167 8.41 6.74 2.79
C LYS A 167 9.36 5.92 3.66
N PRO A 168 10.47 6.50 4.17
CA PRO A 168 11.41 5.80 5.04
C PRO A 168 10.74 5.13 6.25
N SER A 169 9.69 5.75 6.80
CA SER A 169 8.92 5.19 7.93
C SER A 169 8.21 3.88 7.63
N MET A 170 8.00 3.53 6.36
CA MET A 170 7.35 2.28 5.96
C MET A 170 8.35 1.13 5.76
N SER A 171 9.65 1.45 5.57
CA SER A 171 10.72 0.44 5.51
C SER A 171 10.86 -0.37 6.79
N CYS A 172 10.37 0.14 7.93
CA CYS A 172 10.35 -0.59 9.20
C CYS A 172 9.43 -1.83 9.19
N ALA A 173 8.58 -1.98 8.18
CA ALA A 173 7.83 -3.21 7.96
C ALA A 173 8.74 -4.41 7.64
N PHE A 174 9.91 -4.14 7.05
CA PHE A 174 10.93 -5.13 6.74
C PHE A 174 11.92 -5.25 7.90
N ASP A 175 12.34 -6.48 8.18
CA ASP A 175 13.46 -6.77 9.06
C ASP A 175 14.71 -5.98 8.64
N THR A 176 15.55 -5.57 9.60
CA THR A 176 16.71 -4.71 9.32
C THR A 176 17.76 -5.37 8.45
N MET A 177 17.76 -6.69 8.32
CA MET A 177 18.64 -7.43 7.41
C MET A 177 18.20 -7.35 5.95
N PHE A 178 16.98 -6.87 5.66
CA PHE A 178 16.50 -6.69 4.29
C PHE A 178 16.77 -5.28 3.78
N HIS A 179 17.40 -5.21 2.62
CA HIS A 179 17.76 -3.96 1.93
C HIS A 179 16.93 -3.82 0.66
N CYS A 180 16.33 -2.64 0.46
CA CYS A 180 15.60 -2.33 -0.77
C CYS A 180 16.61 -2.12 -1.90
N VAL A 181 16.68 -3.06 -2.83
CA VAL A 181 17.59 -3.04 -3.99
C VAL A 181 16.92 -2.52 -5.26
N HIS A 182 15.59 -2.41 -5.26
CA HIS A 182 14.81 -1.82 -6.33
C HIS A 182 13.51 -1.21 -5.82
N SER A 183 13.11 -0.07 -6.38
CA SER A 183 11.81 0.56 -6.16
C SER A 183 11.39 1.33 -7.41
N SER A 184 10.28 0.95 -8.02
CA SER A 184 9.70 1.66 -9.17
C SER A 184 8.19 1.84 -9.03
N ASP A 185 7.64 2.83 -9.69
CA ASP A 185 6.19 3.03 -9.72
C ASP A 185 5.52 1.94 -10.55
N VAL A 186 4.34 1.52 -10.11
CA VAL A 186 3.47 0.65 -10.90
C VAL A 186 2.62 1.54 -11.81
N GLU A 187 2.52 1.16 -13.07
CA GLU A 187 1.77 1.89 -14.09
C GLU A 187 0.29 2.04 -13.70
N PRO A 188 -0.41 3.09 -14.18
CA PRO A 188 -1.87 3.19 -14.05
C PRO A 188 -2.57 1.97 -14.67
N HIS A 189 -3.80 1.70 -14.23
CA HIS A 189 -4.66 0.61 -14.70
C HIS A 189 -4.07 -0.79 -14.44
N ALA A 190 -3.24 -0.91 -13.41
CA ALA A 190 -2.60 -2.16 -13.03
C ALA A 190 -3.55 -3.20 -12.43
N PHE A 191 -4.69 -2.78 -11.90
CA PHE A 191 -5.62 -3.63 -11.16
C PHE A 191 -6.98 -3.70 -11.83
N VAL A 192 -7.59 -4.89 -11.76
CA VAL A 192 -8.90 -5.20 -12.32
C VAL A 192 -9.81 -5.66 -11.17
N ILE A 193 -11.03 -5.12 -11.13
CA ILE A 193 -12.09 -5.56 -10.21
C ILE A 193 -12.92 -6.64 -10.92
N ASN A 194 -13.53 -7.55 -10.15
CA ASN A 194 -14.54 -8.49 -10.66
C ASN A 194 -15.58 -7.73 -11.52
N GLY A 195 -15.63 -8.03 -12.83
CA GLY A 195 -16.44 -7.30 -13.80
C GLY A 195 -15.66 -6.53 -14.87
N GLY A 196 -14.32 -6.49 -14.79
CA GLY A 196 -13.44 -5.99 -15.87
C GLY A 196 -13.10 -4.49 -15.79
N ALA A 197 -13.67 -3.75 -14.84
CA ALA A 197 -13.33 -2.35 -14.61
C ALA A 197 -11.92 -2.23 -14.01
N THR A 198 -11.14 -1.29 -14.54
CA THR A 198 -9.81 -0.94 -14.02
C THR A 198 -9.93 -0.11 -12.74
N TYR A 199 -9.08 -0.38 -11.76
CA TYR A 199 -9.00 0.37 -10.52
C TYR A 199 -7.60 0.89 -10.28
N ASP A 200 -7.48 2.21 -10.08
CA ASP A 200 -6.20 2.89 -9.95
C ASP A 200 -5.90 3.19 -8.49
N VAL A 201 -4.97 2.42 -7.93
CA VAL A 201 -4.31 2.75 -6.66
C VAL A 201 -2.85 3.06 -6.95
N PRO A 202 -2.34 4.23 -6.51
CA PRO A 202 -0.91 4.50 -6.58
C PRO A 202 -0.13 3.43 -5.81
N CYS A 203 0.68 2.68 -6.55
CA CYS A 203 1.46 1.56 -6.02
C CYS A 203 2.92 1.67 -6.47
N VAL A 204 3.79 0.98 -5.73
CA VAL A 204 5.18 0.77 -6.07
C VAL A 204 5.49 -0.71 -6.08
N PHE A 205 6.38 -1.11 -6.96
CA PHE A 205 6.98 -2.43 -6.93
C PHE A 205 8.36 -2.32 -6.29
N GLN A 206 8.60 -3.09 -5.24
CA GLN A 206 9.87 -3.07 -4.51
C GLN A 206 10.47 -4.46 -4.41
N ILE A 207 11.79 -4.55 -4.57
CA ILE A 207 12.57 -5.77 -4.34
C ILE A 207 13.47 -5.53 -3.12
N TRP A 208 13.34 -6.40 -2.14
CA TRP A 208 14.07 -6.39 -0.89
C TRP A 208 14.89 -7.67 -0.76
N GLN A 209 16.19 -7.54 -0.52
CA GLN A 209 17.11 -8.67 -0.42
C GLN A 209 17.70 -8.76 0.99
N LYS A 210 17.68 -9.96 1.57
CA LYS A 210 18.32 -10.24 2.85
C LYS A 210 19.83 -10.25 2.69
N MET A 211 20.52 -9.50 3.52
CA MET A 211 21.98 -9.41 3.56
C MET A 211 22.53 -9.90 4.90
N SER A 212 23.85 -9.99 5.02
CA SER A 212 24.55 -10.41 6.25
C SER A 212 24.71 -9.28 7.27
N THR A 213 24.49 -8.03 6.86
CA THR A 213 24.57 -6.86 7.74
C THR A 213 23.25 -6.10 7.77
N PRO A 214 22.88 -5.51 8.91
CA PRO A 214 21.68 -4.70 9.01
C PRO A 214 21.85 -3.40 8.20
N ARG A 215 20.80 -2.99 7.49
CA ARG A 215 20.75 -1.69 6.81
C ARG A 215 20.75 -0.55 7.81
N ILE A 216 21.25 0.61 7.40
CA ILE A 216 21.16 1.84 8.18
C ILE A 216 19.69 2.30 8.19
N VAL A 217 19.10 2.36 9.39
CA VAL A 217 17.77 2.97 9.58
C VAL A 217 17.94 4.48 9.59
N THR A 218 17.33 5.18 8.63
CA THR A 218 17.36 6.64 8.60
C THR A 218 16.73 7.20 9.88
N GLN A 219 17.47 8.05 10.59
CA GLN A 219 16.94 8.68 11.80
C GLN A 219 15.83 9.65 11.44
N LYS A 220 14.85 9.80 12.35
CA LYS A 220 13.82 10.82 12.21
C LYS A 220 14.47 12.20 12.26
N VAL A 221 14.25 13.00 11.24
CA VAL A 221 14.68 14.40 11.23
C VAL A 221 13.83 15.16 12.24
N THR A 222 14.46 15.71 13.27
CA THR A 222 13.82 16.56 14.28
C THR A 222 13.83 18.01 13.82
N GLU A 223 12.90 18.79 14.35
CA GLU A 223 12.81 20.23 14.16
C GLU A 223 14.09 20.95 14.65
N LYS A 224 14.52 21.97 13.91
CA LYS A 224 15.61 22.90 14.28
C LYS A 224 15.12 24.33 14.04
N GLY A 225 15.18 25.20 15.04
CA GLY A 225 14.70 26.59 14.93
C GLY A 225 13.19 26.76 15.11
N PHE A 226 12.44 25.68 15.35
CA PHE A 226 11.01 25.74 15.61
C PHE A 226 10.56 24.54 16.44
N GLN A 227 9.32 24.58 16.94
CA GLN A 227 8.69 23.53 17.72
C GLN A 227 7.25 23.30 17.25
N TYR A 228 6.80 22.03 17.30
CA TYR A 228 5.39 21.71 17.12
C TYR A 228 4.63 21.95 18.43
N VAL A 229 3.58 22.75 18.38
CA VAL A 229 2.72 23.06 19.54
C VAL A 229 1.27 22.66 19.26
N LYS A 230 0.40 22.66 20.29
CA LYS A 230 -1.04 22.46 20.10
C LYS A 230 -1.66 23.69 19.42
N ASN A 231 -2.82 23.49 18.80
CA ASN A 231 -3.59 24.59 18.19
C ASN A 231 -4.08 25.63 19.22
N THR A 232 -4.14 25.25 20.49
CA THR A 232 -4.54 26.09 21.63
C THR A 232 -3.38 26.90 22.20
N GLU A 233 -2.14 26.67 21.74
CA GLU A 233 -0.96 27.36 22.22
C GLU A 233 -0.53 28.47 21.25
N ALA A 234 0.21 29.45 21.75
CA ALA A 234 0.81 30.50 20.93
C ALA A 234 1.72 29.90 19.84
N HIS A 235 1.42 30.20 18.58
CA HIS A 235 2.18 29.73 17.42
C HIS A 235 2.29 30.83 16.38
N HIS A 236 3.30 30.69 15.53
CA HIS A 236 3.61 31.63 14.46
C HIS A 236 3.00 31.19 13.13
N LEU A 237 2.97 29.88 12.90
CA LEU A 237 2.57 29.31 11.62
C LEU A 237 1.59 28.15 11.79
N ALA A 238 0.60 28.09 10.91
CA ALA A 238 -0.21 26.89 10.66
C ALA A 238 0.25 26.24 9.35
N PHE A 239 0.83 25.06 9.43
CA PHE A 239 1.32 24.30 8.29
C PHE A 239 0.30 23.24 7.87
N ARG A 240 -0.18 23.28 6.63
CA ARG A 240 -1.11 22.29 6.08
C ARG A 240 -0.38 20.97 5.84
N ARG A 241 -0.72 19.94 6.62
CA ARG A 241 -0.12 18.60 6.50
C ARG A 241 -0.96 17.61 5.70
N VAL A 242 -2.25 17.84 5.49
CA VAL A 242 -3.17 16.93 4.79
C VAL A 242 -4.05 17.68 3.78
N GLY A 243 -4.31 17.04 2.64
CA GLY A 243 -5.21 17.48 1.59
C GLY A 243 -4.50 18.11 0.41
N VAL A 244 -5.27 18.63 -0.55
CA VAL A 244 -4.76 19.23 -1.81
C VAL A 244 -3.70 20.31 -1.53
N TYR A 245 -3.89 21.09 -0.47
CA TYR A 245 -2.97 22.16 -0.05
C TYR A 245 -1.83 21.70 0.87
N ALA A 246 -1.59 20.39 1.04
CA ALA A 246 -0.49 19.91 1.87
C ALA A 246 0.85 20.50 1.39
N GLY A 247 1.62 21.07 2.32
CA GLY A 247 2.84 21.83 2.04
C GLY A 247 2.67 23.35 2.11
N LYS A 248 1.43 23.86 2.16
CA LYS A 248 1.17 25.29 2.36
C LYS A 248 1.28 25.69 3.82
N CYS A 249 1.67 26.93 4.04
CA CYS A 249 1.91 27.50 5.37
C CYS A 249 1.27 28.87 5.48
N TYR A 250 0.64 29.13 6.62
CA TYR A 250 -0.10 30.35 6.89
C TYR A 250 0.40 31.00 8.16
N ILE A 251 0.56 32.33 8.13
CA ILE A 251 0.98 33.11 9.30
C ILE A 251 -0.21 33.29 10.24
N THR A 252 0.02 33.10 11.53
CA THR A 252 -0.96 33.30 12.60
C THR A 252 -0.53 34.46 13.48
N ASN A 253 -1.46 35.07 14.22
CA ASN A 253 -1.06 35.98 15.28
C ASN A 253 -0.53 35.17 16.48
N MET A 254 0.32 35.77 17.32
CA MET A 254 1.01 35.09 18.42
C MET A 254 0.06 34.58 19.53
N ALA A 255 -1.20 35.00 19.54
CA ALA A 255 -2.23 34.47 20.42
C ALA A 255 -2.94 33.23 19.82
N GLY A 256 -2.57 32.80 18.61
CA GLY A 256 -3.31 31.80 17.84
C GLY A 256 -4.66 32.32 17.32
N GLU A 257 -4.89 33.62 17.44
CA GLU A 257 -6.10 34.33 17.07
C GLU A 257 -6.01 34.86 15.62
N LYS A 258 -7.15 35.33 15.15
CA LYS A 258 -7.38 35.80 13.78
C LYS A 258 -6.51 37.03 13.49
N ILE A 259 -5.92 37.09 12.30
CA ILE A 259 -5.52 38.38 11.70
C ILE A 259 -6.78 38.91 11.01
N GLU A 260 -7.20 40.15 11.28
CA GLU A 260 -8.34 40.76 10.57
C GLU A 260 -8.15 40.65 9.05
N GLY A 261 -9.18 40.13 8.35
CA GLY A 261 -9.14 39.89 6.90
C GLY A 261 -8.67 38.49 6.46
N VAL A 262 -8.18 37.64 7.38
CA VAL A 262 -7.74 36.27 7.05
C VAL A 262 -8.41 35.26 8.00
N SER A 263 -9.53 34.68 7.57
CA SER A 263 -10.32 33.72 8.36
C SER A 263 -9.83 32.29 8.21
N TYR A 264 -9.21 31.71 9.23
CA TYR A 264 -9.04 30.25 9.31
C TYR A 264 -8.99 29.72 10.75
N ASN A 265 -10.06 29.05 11.19
CA ASN A 265 -9.99 28.07 12.29
C ASN A 265 -9.29 26.82 11.74
N TYR A 266 -7.97 26.76 11.84
CA TYR A 266 -7.21 25.61 11.33
C TYR A 266 -7.45 24.36 12.16
N SER A 267 -7.89 23.29 11.49
CA SER A 267 -8.17 22.00 12.13
C SER A 267 -6.87 21.25 12.49
N PRO A 268 -6.70 20.74 13.72
CA PRO A 268 -5.55 19.92 14.11
C PRO A 268 -5.42 18.60 13.33
N GLN A 269 -6.52 18.11 12.75
CA GLN A 269 -6.50 16.91 11.91
C GLN A 269 -5.76 17.16 10.59
N SER A 270 -5.76 18.40 10.10
CA SER A 270 -5.20 18.79 8.79
C SER A 270 -3.99 19.72 8.87
N HIS A 271 -3.67 20.26 10.04
CA HIS A 271 -2.57 21.20 10.25
C HIS A 271 -1.63 20.78 11.37
N HIS A 272 -0.38 21.22 11.23
CA HIS A 272 0.58 21.30 12.31
C HIS A 272 0.79 22.77 12.67
N PHE A 273 0.96 23.07 13.96
CA PHE A 273 1.15 24.42 14.46
C PHE A 273 2.59 24.58 14.91
N LEU A 274 3.27 25.60 14.38
CA LEU A 274 4.70 25.77 14.54
C LEU A 274 4.98 27.05 15.32
N LYS A 275 5.73 26.93 16.40
CA LYS A 275 6.31 28.05 17.13
C LYS A 275 7.77 28.19 16.71
N LEU A 276 8.12 29.30 16.05
CA LEU A 276 9.49 29.62 15.69
C LEU A 276 10.29 30.05 16.93
N ASP A 277 11.58 29.77 16.93
CA ASP A 277 12.49 30.26 17.96
C ASP A 277 12.65 31.78 17.84
N HIS A 278 12.87 32.45 18.98
CA HIS A 278 12.95 33.92 19.03
C HIS A 278 14.02 34.51 18.10
N THR A 279 15.10 33.78 17.82
CA THR A 279 16.19 34.22 16.95
C THR A 279 15.81 34.33 15.48
N ILE A 280 14.70 33.70 15.05
CA ILE A 280 14.25 33.68 13.66
C ILE A 280 12.81 34.16 13.47
N ALA A 281 12.08 34.38 14.56
CA ALA A 281 10.66 34.77 14.54
C ALA A 281 10.40 36.04 13.71
N ASP A 282 11.30 37.02 13.77
CA ASP A 282 11.16 38.28 13.02
C ASP A 282 11.22 38.08 11.48
N ARG A 283 11.72 36.93 11.02
CA ARG A 283 11.82 36.58 9.59
C ARG A 283 10.62 35.76 9.09
N ILE A 284 9.53 35.70 9.86
CA ILE A 284 8.35 34.89 9.58
C ILE A 284 7.77 35.07 8.17
N MET A 285 7.76 36.30 7.65
CA MET A 285 7.27 36.60 6.29
C MET A 285 8.12 35.93 5.22
N GLU A 286 9.45 35.98 5.38
CA GLU A 286 10.39 35.34 4.45
C GLU A 286 10.30 33.82 4.55
N ILE A 287 10.22 33.28 5.77
CA ILE A 287 10.07 31.83 6.04
C ILE A 287 8.80 31.30 5.38
N SER A 288 7.66 31.95 5.61
CA SER A 288 6.37 31.56 5.02
C SER A 288 6.42 31.57 3.49
N ARG A 289 7.05 32.60 2.89
CA ARG A 289 7.24 32.68 1.44
C ARG A 289 8.10 31.53 0.90
N LYS A 290 9.25 31.25 1.53
CA LYS A 290 10.14 30.14 1.14
C LYS A 290 9.42 28.80 1.24
N ILE A 291 8.69 28.53 2.33
CA ILE A 291 7.89 27.30 2.48
C ILE A 291 6.84 27.20 1.36
N ASN A 292 6.06 28.26 1.12
CA ASN A 292 4.97 28.24 0.14
C ASN A 292 5.45 28.12 -1.31
N SER A 293 6.72 28.44 -1.59
CA SER A 293 7.38 28.25 -2.88
C SER A 293 7.94 26.84 -3.09
N HIS A 294 8.09 26.06 -2.02
CA HIS A 294 8.59 24.68 -2.10
C HIS A 294 7.50 23.70 -2.57
N ILE A 295 7.88 22.73 -3.40
CA ILE A 295 7.00 21.66 -3.86
C ILE A 295 7.36 20.37 -3.10
N PHE A 296 6.54 20.01 -2.12
CA PHE A 296 6.72 18.77 -1.38
C PHE A 296 6.35 17.54 -2.25
N PRO A 297 6.97 16.36 -2.01
CA PRO A 297 6.59 15.14 -2.70
C PRO A 297 5.16 14.67 -2.35
N SER A 298 4.59 13.80 -3.18
CA SER A 298 3.27 13.18 -2.96
C SER A 298 3.39 11.66 -2.89
N ASN A 299 3.74 11.15 -1.70
CA ASN A 299 4.03 9.73 -1.45
C ASN A 299 2.91 9.03 -0.65
N THR A 300 1.64 9.15 -1.06
CA THR A 300 0.51 8.63 -0.27
C THR A 300 -0.55 7.94 -1.14
N VAL A 301 -1.21 6.95 -0.55
CA VAL A 301 -2.47 6.40 -1.08
C VAL A 301 -3.63 7.11 -0.39
N GLY A 302 -4.48 7.79 -1.16
CA GLY A 302 -5.53 8.66 -0.65
C GLY A 302 -5.11 10.14 -0.50
N PRO A 303 -5.76 10.93 0.37
CA PRO A 303 -5.47 12.35 0.50
C PRO A 303 -4.00 12.62 0.77
N ARG A 304 -3.40 13.50 -0.03
CA ARG A 304 -1.99 13.90 0.10
C ARG A 304 -1.67 14.23 1.55
N SER A 305 -0.61 13.64 2.09
CA SER A 305 -0.17 13.93 3.45
C SER A 305 1.35 13.91 3.61
N LEU A 306 1.83 14.85 4.42
CA LEU A 306 3.24 15.01 4.77
C LEU A 306 3.50 14.53 6.19
N SER A 307 4.55 13.74 6.36
CA SER A 307 5.07 13.34 7.67
C SER A 307 5.90 14.47 8.29
N LYS A 308 6.05 14.46 9.63
CA LYS A 308 6.94 15.41 10.30
C LYS A 308 8.37 15.35 9.78
N THR A 309 8.89 14.17 9.44
CA THR A 309 10.24 14.04 8.85
C THR A 309 10.36 14.78 7.52
N GLU A 310 9.39 14.62 6.61
CA GLU A 310 9.35 15.34 5.32
C GLU A 310 9.30 16.86 5.54
N ILE A 311 8.46 17.30 6.48
CA ILE A 311 8.31 18.72 6.83
C ILE A 311 9.61 19.27 7.44
N ASN A 312 10.16 18.60 8.45
CA ASN A 312 11.36 19.00 9.17
C ASN A 312 12.58 19.06 8.24
N THR A 313 12.71 18.13 7.29
CA THR A 313 13.81 18.14 6.32
C THR A 313 13.83 19.45 5.52
N VAL A 314 12.66 19.87 5.01
CA VAL A 314 12.53 21.09 4.22
C VAL A 314 12.66 22.33 5.10
N LEU A 315 11.97 22.37 6.24
CA LEU A 315 11.99 23.53 7.12
C LEU A 315 13.40 23.76 7.69
N ASN A 316 14.08 22.73 8.19
CA ASN A 316 15.45 22.86 8.68
C ASN A 316 16.37 23.43 7.60
N SER A 317 16.26 22.95 6.35
CA SER A 317 17.05 23.48 5.23
C SER A 317 16.73 24.94 4.91
N ILE A 318 15.45 25.33 4.93
CA ILE A 318 15.05 26.73 4.75
C ILE A 318 15.65 27.61 5.83
N LEU A 319 15.57 27.16 7.10
CA LEU A 319 16.02 27.90 8.28
C LEU A 319 17.55 27.99 8.37
N GLU A 320 18.29 26.98 7.93
CA GLU A 320 19.76 27.00 7.83
C GLU A 320 20.25 27.98 6.74
N ASN A 321 19.43 28.26 5.71
CA ASN A 321 19.75 29.17 4.60
C ASN A 321 18.99 30.50 4.68
N LEU A 322 18.62 30.90 5.90
CA LEU A 322 18.04 32.21 6.17
C LEU A 322 19.15 33.25 6.20
#